data_AF-A0A836SK87-F1
#
_entry.id   AF-A0A836SK87-F1
#
_cell.length_a   1.000
_cell.length_b   1.000
_cell.length_c   1.000
_cell.angle_alpha   90.00
_cell.angle_beta   90.00
_cell.angle_gamma   90.00
#
_symmetry.space_group_name_H-M   'P 1'
#
loop_
_entity.id
_entity.type
_entity.pdbx_description
1 polymer ?
#
loop_
_entity_poly.entity_id
_entity_poly.type
_entity_poly.pdbx_seq_one_letter_code
_entity_poly.pdbx_strand_id
1 'polypeptide(L)'
;MKKRVITFIVIMASLLTSYSVHAKRLHHEKWYQEQWCQEHSGETEKVTEEGTRCDCLTETHALEMDFADKWYEAVGQSTYYSHQLEKRAGIVLILESADDKRHWQRLLNLIEKSKLPIDVWAVGDGIDSEMPQPYKGVNTREENGSRDCQELPTIEKERTGSSVKWLINIPCLFDNTGTFGDVPQWVIFGSKQRKDGDLLFGVDDYGYVK
;
A
#
# COMPACT_ATOMS: atom_id res chain seq x y z
N MET A 1 -61.90 -7.42 7.59
CA MET A 1 -60.90 -7.53 8.68
C MET A 1 -59.93 -8.69 8.48
N LYS A 2 -60.38 -9.94 8.27
CA LYS A 2 -59.52 -11.13 8.10
C LYS A 2 -58.41 -10.99 7.05
N LYS A 3 -58.69 -10.42 5.87
CA LYS A 3 -57.67 -10.20 4.81
C LYS A 3 -56.56 -9.23 5.23
N ARG A 4 -56.88 -8.15 5.97
CA ARG A 4 -55.89 -7.19 6.47
C ARG A 4 -55.01 -7.80 7.56
N VAL A 5 -55.57 -8.65 8.43
CA VAL A 5 -54.81 -9.38 9.45
C VAL A 5 -53.83 -10.38 8.81
N ILE A 6 -54.26 -11.11 7.78
CA ILE A 6 -53.39 -12.03 7.02
C ILE A 6 -52.25 -11.26 6.33
N THR A 7 -52.53 -10.12 5.71
CA THR A 7 -51.48 -9.29 5.09
C THR A 7 -50.47 -8.78 6.12
N PHE A 8 -50.91 -8.35 7.30
CA PHE A 8 -50.00 -7.92 8.37
C PHE A 8 -49.12 -9.06 8.87
N ILE A 9 -49.66 -10.28 9.03
CA ILE A 9 -48.88 -11.46 9.46
C ILE A 9 -47.81 -11.82 8.42
N VAL A 10 -48.13 -11.75 7.12
CA VAL A 10 -47.15 -12.05 6.04
C VAL A 10 -46.03 -11.00 5.97
N ILE A 11 -46.32 -9.72 6.19
CA ILE A 11 -45.31 -8.64 6.23
C ILE A 11 -44.41 -8.79 7.48
N MET A 12 -44.98 -9.12 8.63
CA MET A 12 -44.22 -9.33 9.87
C MET A 12 -43.35 -10.59 9.81
N ALA A 13 -43.82 -11.65 9.15
CA ALA A 13 -43.06 -12.88 8.92
C ALA A 13 -41.90 -12.69 7.92
N SER A 14 -42.06 -11.84 6.89
CA SER A 14 -40.98 -11.55 5.94
C SER A 14 -39.88 -10.67 6.55
N LEU A 15 -40.20 -9.78 7.49
CA LEU A 15 -39.23 -8.99 8.25
C LEU A 15 -38.36 -9.82 9.21
N LEU A 16 -38.77 -11.04 9.57
CA LEU A 16 -38.03 -11.93 10.49
C LEU A 16 -37.03 -12.87 9.80
N THR A 17 -36.90 -12.81 8.47
CA THR A 17 -36.06 -13.77 7.69
C THR A 17 -34.68 -13.25 7.28
N SER A 18 -34.34 -12.01 7.63
CA SER A 18 -33.04 -11.39 7.28
C SER A 18 -32.06 -11.40 8.46
N TYR A 19 -31.85 -12.55 9.10
CA TYR A 19 -30.72 -12.71 10.01
C TYR A 19 -29.49 -13.07 9.18
N SER A 20 -28.58 -12.12 9.00
CA SER A 20 -27.24 -12.42 8.49
C SER A 20 -26.61 -13.44 9.42
N VAL A 21 -26.45 -14.68 8.96
CA VAL A 21 -25.66 -15.70 9.66
C VAL A 21 -24.20 -15.27 9.53
N HIS A 22 -23.75 -14.44 10.47
CA HIS A 22 -22.33 -14.17 10.60
C HIS A 22 -21.73 -15.42 11.26
N ALA A 23 -20.87 -16.13 10.53
CA ALA A 23 -20.14 -17.25 11.11
C ALA A 23 -19.37 -16.73 12.34
N LYS A 24 -19.56 -17.40 13.48
CA LYS A 24 -18.84 -17.08 14.70
C LYS A 24 -17.38 -17.47 14.51
N ARG A 25 -16.44 -16.57 14.86
CA ARG A 25 -15.01 -16.88 14.84
C ARG A 25 -14.70 -18.09 15.71
N LEU A 26 -13.77 -18.95 15.29
CA LEU A 26 -13.35 -20.13 16.05
C LEU A 26 -12.59 -19.69 17.32
N HIS A 27 -11.66 -18.76 17.14
CA HIS A 27 -10.89 -18.15 18.22
C HIS A 27 -10.86 -16.62 18.07
N HIS A 28 -10.47 -15.92 19.14
CA HIS A 28 -10.14 -14.50 19.04
C HIS A 28 -8.77 -14.32 18.38
N GLU A 29 -8.56 -13.19 17.72
CA GLU A 29 -7.30 -12.81 17.07
C GLU A 29 -6.08 -13.00 17.99
N LYS A 30 -6.20 -12.55 19.25
CA LYS A 30 -5.18 -12.70 20.29
C LYS A 30 -4.70 -14.13 20.50
N TRP A 31 -5.59 -15.12 20.35
CA TRP A 31 -5.21 -16.52 20.48
C TRP A 31 -4.23 -16.93 19.37
N TYR A 32 -4.51 -16.56 18.12
CA TYR A 32 -3.60 -16.82 17.00
C TYR A 32 -2.29 -16.03 17.13
N GLN A 33 -2.39 -14.77 17.58
CA GLN A 33 -1.23 -13.91 17.84
C GLN A 33 -0.23 -14.54 18.81
N GLU A 34 -0.72 -15.00 19.96
CA GLU A 34 0.12 -15.62 20.99
C GLU A 34 0.78 -16.91 20.48
N GLN A 35 0.02 -17.81 19.82
CA GLN A 35 0.56 -19.08 19.33
C GLN A 35 1.63 -18.84 18.25
N TRP A 36 1.31 -18.09 17.21
CA TRP A 36 2.23 -17.89 16.09
C TRP A 36 3.49 -17.14 16.52
N CYS A 37 3.33 -16.10 17.34
CA CYS A 37 4.47 -15.30 17.79
C CYS A 37 5.41 -16.11 18.69
N GLN A 38 4.85 -16.94 19.58
CA GLN A 38 5.64 -17.83 20.44
C GLN A 38 6.41 -18.86 19.61
N GLU A 39 5.77 -19.49 18.63
CA GLU A 39 6.41 -20.48 17.73
C GLU A 39 7.58 -19.87 16.94
N HIS A 40 7.49 -18.58 16.61
CA HIS A 40 8.52 -17.85 15.84
C HIS A 40 9.49 -17.05 16.72
N SER A 41 9.52 -17.30 18.04
CA SER A 41 10.41 -16.61 18.98
C SER A 41 10.30 -15.08 18.92
N GLY A 42 9.10 -14.55 18.69
CA GLY A 42 8.81 -13.13 18.64
C GLY A 42 8.37 -12.51 19.97
N GLU A 43 8.41 -11.18 20.05
CA GLU A 43 7.86 -10.36 21.12
C GLU A 43 6.44 -9.93 20.75
N THR A 44 5.44 -10.40 21.51
CA THR A 44 4.01 -10.10 21.28
C THR A 44 3.62 -8.70 21.75
N GLU A 45 2.73 -8.03 21.02
CA GLU A 45 2.16 -6.71 21.36
C GLU A 45 3.24 -5.63 21.64
N LYS A 46 4.28 -5.55 20.79
CA LYS A 46 5.34 -4.54 20.93
C LYS A 46 4.79 -3.13 20.74
N VAL A 47 4.85 -2.33 21.81
CA VAL A 47 4.49 -0.90 21.75
C VAL A 47 5.58 -0.11 21.03
N THR A 48 5.19 0.67 20.02
CA THR A 48 6.07 1.60 19.30
C THR A 48 6.24 2.91 20.08
N GLU A 49 7.17 3.76 19.66
CA GLU A 49 7.37 5.08 20.28
C GLU A 49 6.12 5.98 20.19
N GLU A 50 5.31 5.80 19.14
CA GLU A 50 4.06 6.52 18.88
C GLU A 50 2.84 5.90 19.60
N GLY A 51 3.04 4.87 20.42
CA GLY A 51 1.99 4.26 21.24
C GLY A 51 1.07 3.27 20.52
N THR A 52 1.37 2.92 19.26
CA THR A 52 0.71 1.82 18.54
C THR A 52 1.34 0.47 18.93
N ARG A 53 0.69 -0.65 18.60
CA ARG A 53 1.15 -2.00 18.98
C ARG A 53 1.30 -2.89 17.76
N CYS A 54 2.51 -3.36 17.51
CA CYS A 54 2.77 -4.43 16.55
C CYS A 54 2.44 -5.78 17.20
N ASP A 55 1.64 -6.60 16.53
CA ASP A 55 1.15 -7.86 17.08
C ASP A 55 2.27 -8.84 17.42
N CYS A 56 3.28 -8.94 16.56
CA CYS A 56 4.46 -9.75 16.81
C CYS A 56 5.72 -9.14 16.17
N LEU A 57 6.76 -8.94 16.97
CA LEU A 57 8.07 -8.51 16.51
C LEU A 57 9.06 -9.66 16.57
N THR A 58 9.61 -10.07 15.43
CA THR A 58 10.69 -11.07 15.35
C THR A 58 12.03 -10.39 15.09
N GLU A 59 13.12 -11.17 14.99
CA GLU A 59 14.43 -10.65 14.61
C GLU A 59 14.39 -9.92 13.26
N THR A 60 13.55 -10.37 12.33
CA THR A 60 13.56 -9.93 10.93
C THR A 60 12.29 -9.20 10.49
N HIS A 61 11.16 -9.42 11.14
CA HIS A 61 9.85 -8.90 10.72
C HIS A 61 9.10 -8.18 11.84
N ALA A 62 8.39 -7.12 11.47
CA ALA A 62 7.30 -6.55 12.24
C ALA A 62 5.99 -7.04 11.62
N LEU A 63 5.23 -7.84 12.37
CA LEU A 63 4.08 -8.56 11.86
C LEU A 63 2.76 -7.99 12.37
N GLU A 64 1.78 -7.99 11.47
CA GLU A 64 0.37 -7.80 11.77
C GLU A 64 -0.39 -9.12 11.57
N MET A 65 -1.32 -9.40 12.48
CA MET A 65 -2.15 -10.60 12.51
C MET A 65 -3.62 -10.23 12.49
N ASP A 66 -4.30 -10.56 11.40
CA ASP A 66 -5.68 -10.15 11.18
C ASP A 66 -6.48 -11.27 10.50
N PHE A 67 -7.80 -11.24 10.70
CA PHE A 67 -8.71 -12.14 10.00
C PHE A 67 -8.75 -11.84 8.49
N ALA A 68 -9.01 -12.89 7.70
CA ALA A 68 -9.05 -12.85 6.25
C ALA A 68 -9.81 -11.65 5.65
N ASP A 69 -10.98 -11.32 6.21
CA ASP A 69 -11.83 -10.22 5.75
C ASP A 69 -11.26 -8.83 6.02
N LYS A 70 -10.28 -8.70 6.92
CA LYS A 70 -9.57 -7.46 7.26
C LYS A 70 -8.19 -7.34 6.61
N TRP A 71 -7.95 -8.08 5.52
CA TRP A 71 -6.65 -8.07 4.85
C TRP A 71 -6.19 -6.68 4.36
N TYR A 72 -7.09 -5.72 4.17
CA TYR A 72 -6.75 -4.34 3.82
C TYR A 72 -6.12 -3.60 5.00
N GLU A 73 -6.71 -3.71 6.19
CA GLU A 73 -6.12 -3.17 7.42
C GLU A 73 -4.74 -3.79 7.68
N ALA A 74 -4.62 -5.11 7.48
CA ALA A 74 -3.35 -5.82 7.65
C ALA A 74 -2.21 -5.26 6.77
N VAL A 75 -2.51 -4.87 5.53
CA VAL A 75 -1.52 -4.25 4.62
C VAL A 75 -1.06 -2.89 5.15
N GLY A 76 -2.00 -2.05 5.59
CA GLY A 76 -1.68 -0.71 6.12
C GLY A 76 -0.85 -0.80 7.40
N GLN A 77 -1.28 -1.63 8.34
CA GLN A 77 -0.63 -1.78 9.64
C GLN A 77 0.75 -2.43 9.55
N SER A 78 0.88 -3.54 8.82
CA SER A 78 2.19 -4.20 8.63
C SER A 78 3.24 -3.27 7.98
N THR A 79 2.83 -2.47 7.00
CA THR A 79 3.70 -1.47 6.35
C THR A 79 4.11 -0.38 7.33
N TYR A 80 3.17 0.12 8.13
CA TYR A 80 3.43 1.13 9.14
C TYR A 80 4.40 0.61 10.23
N TYR A 81 4.20 -0.59 10.76
CA TYR A 81 5.09 -1.17 11.77
C TYR A 81 6.48 -1.49 11.22
N SER A 82 6.56 -1.96 9.98
CA SER A 82 7.82 -2.16 9.26
C SER A 82 8.67 -0.89 9.24
N HIS A 83 8.03 0.26 8.93
CA HIS A 83 8.72 1.55 8.91
C HIS A 83 9.15 2.00 10.32
N GLN A 84 8.28 1.86 11.32
CA GLN A 84 8.56 2.31 12.69
C GLN A 84 9.63 1.47 13.40
N LEU A 85 9.71 0.18 13.12
CA LEU A 85 10.59 -0.76 13.82
C LEU A 85 11.82 -1.17 12.99
N GLU A 86 11.99 -0.58 11.80
CA GLU A 86 13.06 -0.89 10.85
C GLU A 86 13.18 -2.40 10.54
N LYS A 87 12.04 -3.09 10.48
CA LYS A 87 11.93 -4.51 10.15
C LYS A 87 11.22 -4.72 8.83
N ARG A 88 11.28 -5.93 8.27
CA ARG A 88 10.48 -6.30 7.10
C ARG A 88 9.00 -6.41 7.48
N ALA A 89 8.10 -5.91 6.63
CA ALA A 89 6.67 -6.05 6.84
C ALA A 89 6.26 -7.53 6.74
N GLY A 90 5.52 -8.01 7.74
CA GLY A 90 4.91 -9.32 7.74
C GLY A 90 3.40 -9.24 7.95
N ILE A 91 2.65 -10.10 7.27
CA ILE A 91 1.23 -10.34 7.55
C ILE A 91 1.05 -11.82 7.85
N VAL A 92 0.37 -12.15 8.93
CA VAL A 92 -0.15 -13.50 9.16
C VAL A 92 -1.67 -13.44 9.08
N LEU A 93 -2.22 -13.97 7.99
CA LEU A 93 -3.65 -13.90 7.71
C LEU A 93 -4.37 -15.11 8.30
N ILE A 94 -5.37 -14.87 9.14
CA ILE A 94 -6.14 -15.93 9.80
C ILE A 94 -7.27 -16.38 8.86
N LEU A 95 -7.20 -17.62 8.38
CA LEU A 95 -8.19 -18.28 7.52
C LEU A 95 -8.93 -19.34 8.35
N GLU A 96 -10.19 -19.11 8.70
CA GLU A 96 -10.97 -20.06 9.52
C GLU A 96 -11.86 -20.97 8.67
N SER A 97 -12.06 -20.64 7.39
CA SER A 97 -12.86 -21.42 6.46
C SER A 97 -12.25 -21.43 5.06
N ALA A 98 -12.62 -22.44 4.26
CA ALA A 98 -12.18 -22.51 2.85
C ALA A 98 -12.59 -21.28 2.02
N ASP A 99 -13.69 -20.63 2.40
CA ASP A 99 -14.20 -19.41 1.76
C ASP A 99 -13.25 -18.21 1.93
N ASP A 100 -12.41 -18.21 2.97
CA ASP A 100 -11.43 -17.16 3.26
C ASP A 100 -10.27 -17.15 2.25
N LYS A 101 -10.08 -18.24 1.49
CA LYS A 101 -9.09 -18.34 0.42
C LYS A 101 -9.18 -17.22 -0.62
N ARG A 102 -10.38 -16.66 -0.84
CA ARG A 102 -10.56 -15.50 -1.74
C ARG A 102 -9.79 -14.27 -1.25
N HIS A 103 -9.66 -14.08 0.07
CA HIS A 103 -8.98 -12.94 0.67
C HIS A 103 -7.47 -13.12 0.57
N TRP A 104 -6.98 -14.33 0.86
CA TRP A 104 -5.59 -14.73 0.60
C TRP A 104 -5.18 -14.40 -0.84
N GLN A 105 -5.96 -14.86 -1.84
CA GLN A 105 -5.68 -14.61 -3.24
C GLN A 105 -5.64 -13.11 -3.59
N ARG A 106 -6.56 -12.31 -3.03
CA ARG A 106 -6.59 -10.85 -3.25
C ARG A 106 -5.38 -10.16 -2.65
N LEU A 107 -5.00 -10.54 -1.42
CA LEU A 107 -3.80 -10.02 -0.76
C LEU A 107 -2.54 -10.33 -1.57
N LEU A 108 -2.35 -11.58 -1.98
CA LEU A 108 -1.20 -11.96 -2.79
C LEU A 108 -1.17 -11.23 -4.14
N ASN A 109 -2.32 -11.09 -4.80
CA ASN A 109 -2.42 -10.35 -6.06
C ASN A 109 -2.03 -8.87 -5.90
N LEU A 110 -2.41 -8.24 -4.79
CA LEU A 110 -2.00 -6.88 -4.46
C LEU A 110 -0.48 -6.81 -4.27
N ILE A 111 0.08 -7.68 -3.42
CA ILE A 111 1.52 -7.69 -3.13
C ILE A 111 2.34 -7.91 -4.40
N GLU A 112 1.92 -8.84 -5.26
CA GLU A 112 2.58 -9.13 -6.52
C GLU A 112 2.52 -7.94 -7.49
N LYS A 113 1.31 -7.45 -7.80
CA LYS A 113 1.12 -6.39 -8.80
C LYS A 113 1.70 -5.05 -8.37
N SER A 114 1.61 -4.73 -7.08
CA SER A 114 2.16 -3.50 -6.52
C SER A 114 3.60 -3.66 -6.04
N LYS A 115 4.22 -4.83 -6.25
CA LYS A 115 5.61 -5.13 -5.87
C LYS A 115 5.91 -4.79 -4.40
N LEU A 116 4.98 -5.09 -3.50
CA LEU A 116 5.11 -4.72 -2.09
C LEU A 116 6.14 -5.63 -1.40
N PRO A 117 7.00 -5.08 -0.52
CA PRO A 117 7.99 -5.85 0.22
C PRO A 117 7.40 -6.46 1.50
N ILE A 118 6.27 -7.15 1.35
CA ILE A 118 5.50 -7.74 2.46
C ILE A 118 5.53 -9.26 2.31
N ASP A 119 5.96 -9.96 3.37
CA ASP A 119 5.89 -11.41 3.45
C ASP A 119 4.59 -11.85 4.13
N VAL A 120 3.97 -12.91 3.63
CA VAL A 120 2.65 -13.36 4.11
C VAL A 120 2.67 -14.82 4.54
N TRP A 121 2.12 -15.07 5.71
CA TRP A 121 1.80 -16.40 6.23
C TRP A 121 0.29 -16.55 6.40
N ALA A 122 -0.20 -17.79 6.51
CA ALA A 122 -1.57 -18.08 6.92
C ALA A 122 -1.59 -18.99 8.15
N VAL A 123 -2.63 -18.85 8.97
CA VAL A 123 -2.96 -19.72 10.11
C VAL A 123 -4.46 -20.06 10.10
N GLY A 124 -4.86 -21.14 10.78
CA GLY A 124 -6.25 -21.56 10.94
C GLY A 124 -6.68 -22.73 10.04
N ASP A 125 -7.94 -23.16 10.22
CA ASP A 125 -8.49 -24.36 9.59
C ASP A 125 -8.83 -24.19 8.10
N GLY A 126 -8.80 -22.97 7.57
CA GLY A 126 -9.07 -22.64 6.17
C GLY A 126 -7.86 -22.75 5.24
N ILE A 127 -6.69 -23.19 5.74
CA ILE A 127 -5.47 -23.32 4.94
C ILE A 127 -5.52 -24.58 4.07
N ASP A 128 -5.13 -24.44 2.81
CA ASP A 128 -4.86 -25.57 1.93
C ASP A 128 -3.36 -25.92 1.92
N SER A 129 -3.03 -27.21 1.81
CA SER A 129 -1.64 -27.70 1.76
C SER A 129 -0.80 -27.16 0.59
N GLU A 130 -1.46 -26.60 -0.42
CA GLU A 130 -0.82 -26.01 -1.60
C GLU A 130 -0.45 -24.52 -1.41
N MET A 131 -0.88 -23.88 -0.31
CA MET A 131 -0.59 -22.46 -0.07
C MET A 131 0.89 -22.26 0.29
N PRO A 132 1.61 -21.32 -0.35
CA PRO A 132 3.00 -21.04 0.00
C PRO A 132 3.10 -20.41 1.40
N GLN A 133 4.04 -20.89 2.21
CA GLN A 133 4.27 -20.45 3.59
C GLN A 133 5.78 -20.24 3.85
N PRO A 134 6.28 -18.98 3.93
CA PRO A 134 5.60 -17.75 3.54
C PRO A 134 5.48 -17.58 2.02
N TYR A 135 4.47 -16.85 1.58
CA TYR A 135 4.56 -16.11 0.34
C TYR A 135 5.53 -14.95 0.52
N LYS A 136 6.57 -14.88 -0.32
CA LYS A 136 7.57 -13.82 -0.26
C LYS A 136 7.19 -12.67 -1.19
N GLY A 137 6.99 -11.49 -0.62
CA GLY A 137 6.89 -10.25 -1.39
C GLY A 137 8.24 -9.88 -2.02
N VAL A 138 8.29 -8.78 -2.75
CA VAL A 138 9.53 -8.33 -3.39
C VAL A 138 10.59 -8.11 -2.30
N ASN A 139 11.80 -8.63 -2.50
CA ASN A 139 12.89 -8.28 -1.61
C ASN A 139 13.16 -6.80 -1.81
N THR A 140 13.18 -6.01 -0.74
CA THR A 140 13.61 -4.60 -0.75
C THR A 140 15.09 -4.42 -1.16
N ARG A 141 15.70 -5.47 -1.76
CA ARG A 141 16.96 -5.49 -2.47
C ARG A 141 16.78 -6.11 -3.86
N GLU A 142 15.81 -5.61 -4.61
CA GLU A 142 16.16 -5.24 -5.97
C GLU A 142 16.86 -3.87 -5.88
N GLU A 143 18.19 -3.92 -5.72
CA GLU A 143 19.08 -2.93 -6.35
C GLU A 143 19.01 -3.05 -7.89
N ASN A 144 17.89 -3.50 -8.46
CA ASN A 144 17.58 -3.36 -9.87
C ASN A 144 16.87 -2.02 -10.06
N GLY A 145 17.68 -0.99 -9.84
CA GLY A 145 17.42 0.35 -10.29
C GLY A 145 16.62 1.20 -9.29
N SER A 146 17.28 1.91 -8.37
CA SER A 146 17.66 3.27 -8.77
C SER A 146 18.07 3.22 -10.23
N ARG A 147 17.11 3.44 -11.15
CA ARG A 147 17.52 3.97 -12.45
C ARG A 147 18.10 5.32 -12.08
N ASP A 148 19.37 5.26 -11.67
CA ASP A 148 20.25 6.39 -11.61
C ASP A 148 20.02 7.04 -12.95
N CYS A 149 19.43 8.23 -12.94
CA CYS A 149 19.10 8.91 -14.16
C CYS A 149 20.46 9.25 -14.78
N GLN A 150 20.96 8.35 -15.64
CA GLN A 150 22.31 8.45 -16.20
C GLN A 150 22.40 9.61 -17.20
N GLU A 151 21.24 10.17 -17.56
CA GLU A 151 21.13 11.37 -18.38
C GLU A 151 21.18 12.61 -17.49
N LEU A 152 22.22 13.42 -17.70
CA LEU A 152 22.34 14.72 -17.04
C LEU A 152 21.29 15.69 -17.58
N PRO A 153 20.72 16.56 -16.73
CA PRO A 153 19.85 17.63 -17.21
C PRO A 153 20.61 18.52 -18.20
N THR A 154 19.95 18.87 -19.30
CA THR A 154 20.53 19.74 -20.32
C THR A 154 19.90 21.11 -20.28
N ILE A 155 20.68 22.14 -20.63
CA ILE A 155 20.23 23.53 -20.70
C ILE A 155 20.57 24.08 -22.09
N GLU A 156 19.55 24.50 -22.81
CA GLU A 156 19.68 25.21 -24.08
C GLU A 156 19.22 26.66 -23.93
N LYS A 157 19.83 27.58 -24.68
CA LYS A 157 19.58 29.01 -24.58
C LYS A 157 19.28 29.61 -25.95
N GLU A 158 18.16 30.30 -26.06
CA GLU A 158 17.78 31.06 -27.26
C GLU A 158 17.68 32.56 -26.93
N ARG A 159 18.26 33.42 -27.78
CA ARG A 159 18.24 34.89 -27.58
C ARG A 159 17.57 35.58 -28.74
N THR A 160 16.55 36.38 -28.44
CA THR A 160 15.79 37.17 -29.43
C THR A 160 15.74 38.62 -28.96
N GLY A 161 16.61 39.46 -29.52
CA GLY A 161 16.78 40.86 -29.09
C GLY A 161 17.28 40.97 -27.64
N SER A 162 16.52 41.65 -26.78
CA SER A 162 16.79 41.77 -25.33
C SER A 162 16.20 40.63 -24.50
N SER A 163 15.49 39.68 -25.13
CA SER A 163 14.89 38.54 -24.44
C SER A 163 15.77 37.31 -24.54
N VAL A 164 15.85 36.54 -23.46
CA VAL A 164 16.58 35.27 -23.40
C VAL A 164 15.62 34.21 -22.88
N LYS A 165 15.49 33.10 -23.61
CA LYS A 165 14.79 31.89 -23.20
C LYS A 165 15.80 30.79 -22.86
N TRP A 166 15.52 30.06 -21.79
CA TRP A 166 16.29 28.88 -21.39
C TRP A 166 15.36 27.68 -21.40
N LEU A 167 15.71 26.65 -22.19
CA LEU A 167 15.04 25.36 -22.16
C LEU A 167 15.86 24.44 -21.26
N ILE A 168 15.27 23.99 -20.17
CA ILE A 168 15.89 23.02 -19.25
C ILE A 168 15.17 21.69 -19.45
N ASN A 169 15.91 20.67 -19.89
CA ASN A 169 15.42 19.30 -19.93
C ASN A 169 15.87 18.59 -18.66
N ILE A 170 14.92 18.10 -17.88
CA ILE A 170 15.17 17.35 -16.66
C ILE A 170 14.64 15.95 -16.87
N PRO A 171 15.49 15.01 -17.31
CA PRO A 171 15.10 13.61 -17.34
C PRO A 171 14.84 13.16 -15.89
N CYS A 172 13.77 12.39 -15.70
CA CYS A 172 13.46 11.74 -14.42
C CYS A 172 13.19 12.68 -13.23
N LEU A 173 12.47 13.80 -13.38
CA LEU A 173 12.22 14.72 -12.25
C LEU A 173 11.56 14.02 -11.04
N PHE A 174 11.05 12.80 -11.22
CA PHE A 174 10.26 12.16 -10.21
C PHE A 174 10.19 10.60 -10.40
N ASP A 175 10.00 9.81 -9.32
CA ASP A 175 10.06 8.34 -9.39
C ASP A 175 8.87 7.63 -8.69
N ASN A 176 8.96 6.30 -8.51
CA ASN A 176 7.87 5.29 -8.35
C ASN A 176 6.87 5.48 -7.17
N THR A 177 6.86 6.63 -6.51
CA THR A 177 5.96 6.98 -5.40
C THR A 177 4.79 7.90 -5.80
N GLY A 178 4.54 8.10 -7.10
CA GLY A 178 3.48 9.01 -7.60
C GLY A 178 4.03 10.32 -8.16
N THR A 179 5.30 10.28 -8.51
CA THR A 179 6.11 11.38 -8.98
C THR A 179 6.49 10.98 -10.44
N PHE A 180 6.38 11.90 -11.42
CA PHE A 180 6.69 11.72 -12.87
C PHE A 180 8.00 10.96 -13.22
N GLY A 181 7.89 9.64 -13.44
CA GLY A 181 8.93 8.68 -13.86
C GLY A 181 9.84 9.06 -15.04
N ASP A 182 10.21 8.09 -15.88
CA ASP A 182 11.16 8.30 -17.02
C ASP A 182 10.63 9.21 -18.16
N VAL A 183 9.60 10.03 -17.91
CA VAL A 183 9.05 10.95 -18.89
C VAL A 183 9.92 12.21 -18.90
N PRO A 184 10.61 12.54 -20.02
CA PRO A 184 11.42 13.74 -20.08
C PRO A 184 10.55 14.96 -19.84
N GLN A 185 10.91 15.73 -18.82
CA GLN A 185 10.24 16.98 -18.51
C GLN A 185 11.03 18.15 -19.05
N TRP A 186 10.32 19.18 -19.47
CA TRP A 186 10.94 20.41 -19.92
C TRP A 186 10.26 21.61 -19.26
N VAL A 187 11.07 22.61 -18.94
CA VAL A 187 10.61 23.92 -18.47
C VAL A 187 11.32 25.00 -19.27
N ILE A 188 10.55 25.99 -19.72
CA ILE A 188 11.07 27.17 -20.39
C ILE A 188 11.05 28.35 -19.42
N PHE A 189 12.23 28.88 -19.12
CA PHE A 189 12.37 30.12 -18.38
C PHE A 189 12.57 31.29 -19.33
N GLY A 190 11.72 32.29 -19.22
CA GLY A 190 11.86 33.56 -19.91
C GLY A 190 12.56 34.58 -19.03
N SER A 191 13.46 35.36 -19.63
CA SER A 191 13.91 36.60 -19.04
C SER A 191 13.71 37.77 -19.98
N LYS A 192 13.16 38.86 -19.45
CA LYS A 192 12.96 40.11 -20.18
C LYS A 192 13.53 41.26 -19.37
N GLN A 193 14.41 42.03 -19.99
CA GLN A 193 14.91 43.26 -19.40
C GLN A 193 13.84 44.35 -19.52
N ARG A 194 13.40 44.89 -18.39
CA ARG A 194 12.51 46.05 -18.34
C ARG A 194 13.27 47.34 -18.70
N LYS A 195 12.53 48.38 -19.06
CA LYS A 195 13.10 49.69 -19.44
C LYS A 195 13.83 50.41 -18.28
N ASP A 196 13.55 50.00 -17.05
CA ASP A 196 14.16 50.49 -15.80
C ASP A 196 15.46 49.75 -15.42
N GLY A 197 15.84 48.70 -16.16
CA GLY A 197 17.05 47.91 -15.93
C GLY A 197 16.82 46.60 -15.19
N ASP A 198 15.62 46.36 -14.65
CA ASP A 198 15.31 45.14 -13.91
C ASP A 198 15.14 43.94 -14.84
N LEU A 199 15.69 42.80 -14.44
CA LEU A 199 15.48 41.51 -15.11
C LEU A 199 14.24 40.84 -14.52
N LEU A 200 13.17 40.73 -15.33
CA LEU A 200 12.05 39.86 -14.98
C LEU A 200 12.43 38.43 -15.38
N PHE A 201 12.45 37.54 -14.40
CA PHE A 201 12.56 36.09 -14.60
C PHE A 201 11.20 35.45 -14.33
N GLY A 202 10.75 34.58 -15.23
CA GLY A 202 9.49 33.85 -15.09
C GLY A 202 9.55 32.48 -15.75
N VAL A 203 8.65 31.59 -15.32
CA VAL A 203 8.35 30.37 -16.05
C VAL A 203 7.42 30.77 -17.19
N ASP A 204 7.92 30.69 -18.42
CA ASP A 204 7.14 31.01 -19.62
C ASP A 204 6.22 29.84 -19.99
N ASP A 205 6.72 28.60 -19.83
CA ASP A 205 6.00 27.38 -20.18
C ASP A 205 6.63 26.15 -19.49
N TYR A 206 5.87 25.07 -19.34
CA TYR A 206 6.36 23.80 -18.82
C TYR A 206 5.51 22.64 -19.33
N GLY A 207 6.13 21.47 -19.49
CA GLY A 207 5.43 20.30 -19.99
C GLY A 207 6.24 19.03 -19.87
N TYR A 208 5.68 17.99 -20.46
CA TYR A 208 6.29 16.67 -20.55
C TYR A 208 6.24 16.21 -22.01
N VAL A 209 7.25 15.45 -22.43
CA VAL A 209 7.21 14.77 -23.73
C VAL A 209 6.23 13.60 -23.61
N LYS A 210 5.18 13.58 -24.43
CA LYS A 210 4.23 12.46 -24.51
C LYS A 210 4.80 11.30 -25.31
#